data_AF-A0A1W4W5B1-F1
#
_entry.id   AF-A0A1W4W5B1-F1
#
_cell.length_a   1.000
_cell.length_b   1.000
_cell.length_c   1.000
_cell.angle_alpha   90.00
_cell.angle_beta   90.00
_cell.angle_gamma   90.00
#
_symmetry.space_group_name_H-M   'P 1'
#
loop_
_entity.id
_entity.type
_entity.pdbx_description
1 polymer ?
#
loop_
_entity_poly.entity_id
_entity_poly.type
_entity_poly.pdbx_seq_one_letter_code
_entity_poly.pdbx_strand_id
1 'polypeptide(L)'
;MGDKFGKSAGNAVWLSPNKTSPFTFYQFWVRMSDADAEKMLKLFTFDSLNSIKDLVQRHKQKPEERLAQKKLAEYLTTLVHGAEGLQKAHLATQALYKGSTNAINSLSVDEIKSLFEGATVVEIMPEPGQDVLNVAMEAGCFPTKSKRLK
;
A
#
# COMPACT_ATOMS: atom_id res chain seq x y z
N MET A 1 -6.38 3.46 24.06
CA MET A 1 -4.99 3.08 24.39
C MET A 1 -4.13 3.52 23.23
N GLY A 2 -3.11 4.34 23.48
CA GLY A 2 -2.28 4.91 22.42
C GLY A 2 -1.17 3.93 22.05
N ASP A 3 -1.26 3.36 20.85
CA ASP A 3 -0.15 2.61 20.31
C ASP A 3 0.99 3.57 19.94
N LYS A 4 2.21 3.21 20.33
CA LYS A 4 3.40 4.04 20.11
C LYS A 4 3.64 4.19 18.61
N PHE A 5 3.66 5.42 18.13
CA PHE A 5 3.84 5.77 16.71
C PHE A 5 5.02 5.01 16.09
N GLY A 6 4.76 4.19 15.07
CA GLY A 6 5.75 3.32 14.41
C GLY A 6 5.94 1.92 15.03
N LYS A 7 5.19 1.55 16.07
CA LYS A 7 5.18 0.19 16.66
C LYS A 7 3.81 -0.48 16.65
N SER A 8 2.76 0.27 16.34
CA SER A 8 1.39 -0.23 16.24
C SER A 8 1.30 -1.24 15.08
N ALA A 9 1.02 -2.51 15.40
CA ALA A 9 0.90 -3.66 14.50
C ALA A 9 2.18 -4.39 14.04
N GLY A 10 3.31 -4.26 14.75
CA GLY A 10 4.38 -5.27 14.70
C GLY A 10 5.41 -5.16 13.55
N ASN A 11 5.31 -4.19 12.64
CA ASN A 11 6.34 -3.94 11.63
C ASN A 11 6.88 -2.51 11.74
N ALA A 12 8.17 -2.39 12.06
CA ALA A 12 8.87 -1.11 12.01
C ALA A 12 8.90 -0.59 10.56
N VAL A 13 8.55 0.69 10.37
CA VAL A 13 8.65 1.36 9.06
C VAL A 13 10.04 1.97 8.94
N TRP A 14 10.82 1.46 8.00
CA TRP A 14 12.19 1.90 7.75
C TRP A 14 12.24 2.92 6.61
N LEU A 15 13.22 3.82 6.65
CA LEU A 15 13.47 4.77 5.54
C LEU A 15 14.24 4.11 4.38
N SER A 16 14.94 3.00 4.65
CA SER A 16 15.67 2.29 3.61
C SER A 16 14.71 1.51 2.72
N PRO A 17 14.74 1.69 1.39
CA PRO A 17 13.86 0.99 0.46
C PRO A 17 14.06 -0.54 0.48
N ASN A 18 15.23 -1.01 0.94
CA ASN A 18 15.54 -2.44 1.05
C ASN A 18 14.90 -3.11 2.27
N LYS A 19 14.37 -2.33 3.22
CA LYS A 19 13.69 -2.82 4.42
C LYS A 19 12.21 -2.50 4.43
N THR A 20 11.82 -1.40 3.83
CA THR A 20 10.43 -1.03 3.61
C THR A 20 10.35 -0.45 2.22
N SER A 21 9.72 -1.19 1.31
CA SER A 21 9.57 -0.73 -0.07
C SER A 21 8.85 0.63 -0.12
N PRO A 22 9.08 1.46 -1.17
CA PRO A 22 8.36 2.72 -1.32
C PRO A 22 6.84 2.55 -1.30
N PHE A 23 6.33 1.42 -1.83
CA PHE A 23 4.91 1.07 -1.75
C PHE A 23 4.47 0.85 -0.30
N THR A 24 5.15 0.01 0.46
CA THR A 24 4.80 -0.27 1.87
C THR A 24 4.90 1.00 2.71
N PHE A 25 5.93 1.84 2.48
CA PHE A 25 6.09 3.13 3.13
C PHE A 25 4.92 4.06 2.83
N TYR A 26 4.55 4.24 1.55
CA TYR A 26 3.41 5.04 1.13
C TYR A 26 2.10 4.53 1.76
N GLN A 27 1.87 3.22 1.73
CA GLN A 27 0.65 2.60 2.27
C GLN A 27 0.54 2.73 3.79
N PHE A 28 1.65 2.75 4.53
CA PHE A 28 1.64 3.01 5.97
C PHE A 28 0.94 4.34 6.29
N TRP A 29 1.29 5.41 5.56
CA TRP A 29 0.69 6.73 5.74
C TRP A 29 -0.75 6.80 5.22
N VAL A 30 -1.05 6.16 4.08
CA VAL A 30 -2.41 6.13 3.52
C VAL A 30 -3.42 5.46 4.46
N ARG A 31 -2.97 4.45 5.22
CA ARG A 31 -3.83 3.68 6.13
C ARG A 31 -4.05 4.34 7.50
N MET A 32 -3.45 5.49 7.75
CA MET A 32 -3.62 6.22 9.02
C MET A 32 -5.06 6.65 9.28
N SER A 33 -5.40 6.75 10.55
CA SER A 33 -6.65 7.38 10.99
C SER A 33 -6.67 8.86 10.62
N ASP A 34 -7.86 9.44 10.45
CA ASP A 34 -8.00 10.87 10.11
C ASP A 34 -7.38 11.78 11.18
N ALA A 35 -7.53 11.40 12.46
CA ALA A 35 -6.97 12.14 13.59
C ALA A 35 -5.43 12.10 13.58
N ASP A 36 -4.84 10.95 13.27
CA ASP A 36 -3.39 10.83 13.15
C ASP A 36 -2.87 11.58 11.93
N ALA A 37 -3.55 11.50 10.79
CA ALA A 37 -3.15 12.17 9.56
C ALA A 37 -3.02 13.69 9.74
N GLU A 38 -4.00 14.35 10.38
CA GLU A 38 -3.92 15.78 10.69
C GLU A 38 -2.73 16.11 11.59
N LYS A 39 -2.51 15.31 12.64
CA LYS A 39 -1.37 15.49 13.55
C LYS A 39 -0.05 15.32 12.80
N MET A 40 0.05 14.33 11.92
CA MET A 40 1.26 14.04 11.17
C MET A 40 1.57 15.10 10.10
N LEU A 41 0.55 15.63 9.43
CA LEU A 41 0.72 16.77 8.51
C LEU A 41 1.38 17.96 9.22
N LYS A 42 0.95 18.28 10.45
CA LYS A 42 1.53 19.38 11.24
C LYS A 42 2.96 19.12 11.71
N LEU A 43 3.35 17.85 11.88
CA LEU A 43 4.67 17.49 12.42
C LEU A 43 5.72 17.26 11.34
N PHE A 44 5.31 16.75 10.17
CA PHE A 44 6.22 16.22 9.17
C PHE A 44 6.23 16.97 7.85
N THR A 45 5.37 17.98 7.67
CA THR A 45 5.35 18.82 6.47
C THR A 45 5.66 20.27 6.82
N PHE A 46 6.01 21.05 5.79
CA PHE A 46 6.19 22.50 5.90
C PHE A 46 4.93 23.29 5.49
N ASP A 47 3.78 22.62 5.35
CA ASP A 47 2.53 23.28 5.01
C ASP A 47 2.07 24.19 6.18
N SER A 48 1.49 25.34 5.85
CA SER A 48 0.96 26.26 6.87
C SER A 48 -0.21 25.63 7.64
N LEU A 49 -0.41 26.03 8.90
CA LEU A 49 -1.54 25.55 9.71
C LEU A 49 -2.90 25.85 9.06
N ASN A 50 -3.02 26.98 8.34
CA ASN A 50 -4.24 27.32 7.60
C ASN A 50 -4.45 26.36 6.42
N SER A 51 -3.41 26.08 5.63
CA SER A 51 -3.47 25.12 4.53
C SER A 51 -3.85 23.72 5.00
N ILE A 52 -3.29 23.28 6.14
CA ILE A 52 -3.64 21.98 6.75
C ILE A 52 -5.10 21.98 7.21
N LYS A 53 -5.56 23.06 7.87
CA LYS A 53 -6.94 23.19 8.32
C LYS A 53 -7.93 23.10 7.14
N ASP A 54 -7.66 23.79 6.04
CA ASP A 54 -8.50 23.76 4.84
C ASP A 54 -8.52 22.37 4.18
N LEU A 55 -7.36 21.69 4.12
CA LEU A 55 -7.27 20.32 3.62
C LEU A 55 -8.09 19.36 4.49
N VAL A 56 -7.97 19.45 5.81
CA VAL A 56 -8.72 18.61 6.76
C VAL A 56 -10.22 18.88 6.66
N GLN A 57 -10.63 20.15 6.48
CA GLN A 57 -12.04 20.48 6.29
C GLN A 57 -12.60 19.87 5.00
N ARG A 58 -11.86 19.95 3.88
CA ARG A 58 -12.25 19.27 2.63
C ARG A 58 -12.29 17.76 2.79
N HIS A 59 -11.30 17.18 3.48
CA HIS A 59 -11.28 15.75 3.76
C HIS A 59 -12.50 15.29 4.57
N LYS A 60 -12.94 16.07 5.57
CA LYS A 60 -14.15 15.74 6.35
C LYS A 60 -15.44 15.72 5.52
N GLN A 61 -15.49 16.44 4.40
CA GLN A 61 -16.64 16.41 3.48
C GLN A 61 -16.69 15.10 2.68
N LYS A 62 -15.53 14.50 2.42
CA LYS A 62 -15.38 13.24 1.66
C LYS A 62 -14.27 12.36 2.24
N PRO A 63 -14.48 11.75 3.42
CA PRO A 63 -13.44 10.97 4.10
C PRO A 63 -12.92 9.78 3.27
N GLU A 64 -13.79 9.21 2.43
CA GLU A 64 -13.47 8.11 1.52
C GLU A 64 -12.39 8.45 0.48
N GLU A 65 -12.22 9.73 0.14
CA GLU A 65 -11.17 10.16 -0.80
C GLU A 65 -9.77 10.14 -0.17
N ARG A 66 -9.66 10.06 1.17
CA ARG A 66 -8.40 9.99 1.93
C ARG A 66 -7.43 11.15 1.61
N LEU A 67 -7.97 12.35 1.39
CA LEU A 67 -7.19 13.51 0.93
C LEU A 67 -6.01 13.86 1.86
N ALA A 68 -6.24 13.89 3.17
CA ALA A 68 -5.20 14.22 4.14
C ALA A 68 -4.09 13.16 4.17
N GLN A 69 -4.47 11.88 4.21
CA GLN A 69 -3.53 10.76 4.22
C GLN A 69 -2.71 10.69 2.93
N LYS A 70 -3.34 10.86 1.76
CA LYS A 70 -2.65 10.85 0.46
C LYS A 70 -1.65 11.98 0.35
N LYS A 71 -2.03 13.21 0.73
CA LYS A 71 -1.13 14.37 0.73
C LYS A 71 0.11 14.11 1.61
N LEU A 72 -0.11 13.57 2.82
CA LEU A 72 0.98 13.21 3.73
C LEU A 72 1.87 12.11 3.14
N ALA A 73 1.26 11.04 2.62
CA ALA A 73 1.97 9.91 2.04
C ALA A 73 2.81 10.32 0.82
N GLU A 74 2.25 11.13 -0.08
CA GLU A 74 2.95 11.67 -1.26
C GLU A 74 4.14 12.52 -0.86
N TYR A 75 3.94 13.45 0.08
CA TYR A 75 5.00 14.33 0.57
C TYR A 75 6.16 13.53 1.19
N LEU A 76 5.84 12.63 2.12
CA LEU A 76 6.85 11.86 2.84
C LEU A 76 7.55 10.82 1.95
N THR A 77 6.81 10.17 1.06
CA THR A 77 7.42 9.21 0.11
C THR A 77 8.34 9.94 -0.86
N THR A 78 7.95 11.13 -1.35
CA THR A 78 8.84 11.96 -2.18
C THR A 78 10.08 12.40 -1.41
N LEU A 79 9.93 12.77 -0.14
CA LEU A 79 11.05 13.21 0.70
C LEU A 79 12.06 12.09 0.95
N VAL A 80 11.58 10.87 1.21
CA VAL A 80 12.43 9.74 1.62
C VAL A 80 12.96 8.93 0.42
N HIS A 81 12.13 8.73 -0.60
CA HIS A 81 12.41 7.85 -1.74
C HIS A 81 12.45 8.58 -3.09
N GLY A 82 12.32 9.91 -3.10
CA GLY A 82 12.32 10.72 -4.32
C GLY A 82 11.05 10.57 -5.16
N ALA A 83 10.99 11.32 -6.26
CA ALA A 83 9.87 11.28 -7.19
C ALA A 83 9.70 9.89 -7.84
N GLU A 84 10.80 9.20 -8.14
CA GLU A 84 10.79 7.84 -8.69
C GLU A 84 10.16 6.85 -7.70
N GLY A 85 10.54 6.93 -6.42
CA GLY A 85 9.96 6.10 -5.37
C GLY A 85 8.46 6.33 -5.19
N LEU A 86 8.01 7.58 -5.26
CA LEU A 86 6.57 7.89 -5.26
C LEU A 86 5.85 7.32 -6.49
N GLN A 87 6.43 7.46 -7.68
CA GLN A 87 5.86 6.90 -8.89
C GLN A 87 5.71 5.37 -8.79
N LYS A 88 6.74 4.68 -8.30
CA LYS A 88 6.70 3.23 -8.04
C LYS A 88 5.59 2.88 -7.05
N ALA A 89 5.47 3.60 -5.94
CA ALA A 89 4.41 3.40 -4.96
C ALA A 89 3.01 3.60 -5.57
N HIS A 90 2.83 4.57 -6.46
CA HIS A 90 1.58 4.78 -7.18
C HIS A 90 1.26 3.66 -8.16
N LEU A 91 2.22 3.23 -8.98
CA LEU A 91 2.03 2.11 -9.92
C LEU A 91 1.66 0.83 -9.17
N ALA A 92 2.40 0.51 -8.11
CA ALA A 92 2.12 -0.58 -7.20
C ALA A 92 0.70 -0.51 -6.59
N THR A 93 0.29 0.67 -6.12
CA THR A 93 -1.07 0.90 -5.59
C THR A 93 -2.15 0.71 -6.65
N GLN A 94 -1.93 1.17 -7.88
CA GLN A 94 -2.86 0.99 -8.99
C GLN A 94 -2.97 -0.47 -9.45
N ALA A 95 -1.84 -1.18 -9.51
CA ALA A 95 -1.79 -2.60 -9.82
C ALA A 95 -2.61 -3.41 -8.80
N LEU A 96 -2.36 -3.20 -7.50
CA LEU A 96 -2.94 -4.01 -6.44
C LEU A 96 -4.42 -3.71 -6.18
N TYR A 97 -4.82 -2.43 -6.15
CA TYR A 97 -6.17 -2.04 -5.72
C TYR A 97 -7.12 -1.67 -6.87
N LYS A 98 -6.59 -1.39 -8.07
CA LYS A 98 -7.41 -1.04 -9.24
C LYS A 98 -7.35 -2.08 -10.35
N GLY A 99 -6.60 -3.18 -10.17
CA GLY A 99 -6.46 -4.23 -11.18
C GLY A 99 -5.87 -3.74 -12.50
N SER A 100 -5.04 -2.69 -12.46
CA SER A 100 -4.45 -2.12 -13.67
C SER A 100 -3.39 -3.06 -14.24
N THR A 101 -3.73 -3.78 -15.31
CA THR A 101 -2.81 -4.68 -16.02
C THR A 101 -1.61 -3.93 -16.60
N ASN A 102 -1.82 -2.70 -17.08
CA ASN A 102 -0.73 -1.83 -17.54
C ASN A 102 0.25 -1.48 -16.41
N ALA A 103 -0.26 -1.24 -15.21
CA ALA A 103 0.60 -0.99 -14.05
C ALA A 103 1.39 -2.24 -13.67
N ILE A 104 0.76 -3.43 -13.69
CA ILE A 104 1.46 -4.71 -13.43
C ILE A 104 2.59 -4.93 -14.43
N ASN A 105 2.35 -4.68 -15.73
CA ASN A 105 3.36 -4.83 -16.79
C ASN A 105 4.53 -3.85 -16.67
N SER A 106 4.35 -2.73 -15.95
CA SER A 106 5.40 -1.73 -15.74
C SER A 106 6.29 -2.00 -14.52
N LEU A 107 5.92 -2.99 -13.69
CA LEU A 107 6.68 -3.36 -12.49
C LEU A 107 7.66 -4.48 -12.81
N SER A 108 8.83 -4.41 -12.18
CA SER A 108 9.82 -5.49 -12.17
C SER A 108 9.36 -6.67 -11.30
N VAL A 109 9.99 -7.84 -11.49
CA VAL A 109 9.70 -9.05 -10.71
C VAL A 109 9.88 -8.82 -9.21
N ASP A 110 10.93 -8.08 -8.80
CA ASP A 110 11.18 -7.79 -7.39
C ASP A 110 10.15 -6.82 -6.80
N GLU A 111 9.66 -5.86 -7.59
CA GLU A 111 8.56 -4.98 -7.16
C GLU A 111 7.25 -5.75 -6.99
N ILE A 112 6.95 -6.69 -7.90
CA ILE A 112 5.79 -7.59 -7.77
C ILE A 112 5.94 -8.45 -6.50
N LYS A 113 7.12 -9.02 -6.23
CA LYS A 113 7.34 -9.76 -4.98
C LYS A 113 7.10 -8.89 -3.75
N SER A 114 7.59 -7.65 -3.77
CA SER A 114 7.42 -6.71 -2.65
C SER A 114 5.95 -6.32 -2.40
N LEU A 115 5.11 -6.31 -3.45
CA LEU A 115 3.67 -6.06 -3.32
C LEU A 115 2.94 -7.13 -2.51
N PHE A 116 3.42 -8.37 -2.60
CA PHE A 116 2.86 -9.53 -1.93
C PHE A 116 3.61 -9.88 -0.63
N GLU A 117 4.46 -8.98 -0.12
CA GLU A 117 5.07 -9.14 1.21
C GLU A 117 3.97 -9.27 2.29
N GLY A 118 3.87 -10.47 2.86
CA GLY A 118 2.85 -10.83 3.85
C GLY A 118 1.64 -11.59 3.29
N ALA A 119 1.55 -11.74 1.97
CA ALA A 119 0.65 -12.71 1.35
C ALA A 119 1.30 -14.09 1.29
N THR A 120 0.49 -15.15 1.23
CA THR A 120 0.98 -16.50 0.97
C THR A 120 1.42 -16.58 -0.49
N VAL A 121 2.71 -16.81 -0.71
CA VAL A 121 3.29 -17.06 -2.04
C VAL A 121 3.59 -18.54 -2.14
N VAL A 122 3.13 -19.18 -3.20
CA VAL A 122 3.44 -20.58 -3.53
C VAL A 122 4.25 -20.63 -4.82
N GLU A 123 5.23 -21.51 -4.87
CA GLU A 123 5.94 -21.83 -6.10
C GLU A 123 5.27 -23.06 -6.72
N ILE A 124 4.72 -22.89 -7.92
CA ILE A 124 4.05 -23.95 -8.68
C ILE A 124 4.85 -24.20 -9.94
N MET A 125 5.18 -25.47 -10.20
CA MET A 125 5.88 -25.86 -11.42
C MET A 125 4.88 -25.95 -12.59
N PRO A 126 5.15 -25.33 -13.75
CA PRO A 126 4.28 -25.44 -14.91
C PRO A 126 4.29 -26.86 -15.48
N GLU A 127 3.12 -27.49 -15.55
CA GLU A 127 2.91 -28.81 -16.15
C GLU A 127 1.93 -28.74 -17.34
N PRO A 128 2.16 -29.50 -18.43
CA PRO A 128 1.21 -29.54 -19.55
C PRO A 128 -0.18 -29.98 -19.09
N GLY A 129 -1.20 -29.19 -19.40
CA GLY A 129 -2.59 -29.47 -19.01
C GLY A 129 -2.99 -28.96 -17.63
N GLN A 130 -2.13 -28.19 -16.93
CA GLN A 130 -2.54 -27.48 -15.72
C GLN A 130 -3.70 -26.51 -16.01
N ASP A 131 -4.78 -26.70 -15.26
CA ASP A 131 -5.91 -25.78 -15.27
C ASP A 131 -5.76 -24.73 -14.16
N VAL A 132 -6.37 -23.55 -14.36
CA VAL A 132 -6.32 -22.43 -13.41
C VAL A 132 -6.92 -22.82 -12.04
N LEU A 133 -7.86 -23.77 -12.02
CA LEU A 133 -8.50 -24.22 -10.79
C LEU A 133 -7.53 -25.05 -9.93
N ASN A 134 -6.72 -25.93 -10.51
CA ASN A 134 -5.73 -26.73 -9.82
C ASN A 134 -4.62 -25.83 -9.28
N VAL A 135 -4.17 -24.87 -10.08
CA VAL A 135 -3.22 -23.83 -9.63
C VAL A 135 -3.79 -23.05 -8.44
N ALA A 136 -5.05 -22.62 -8.49
CA ALA A 136 -5.67 -21.89 -7.39
C ALA A 136 -5.90 -22.75 -6.13
N MET A 137 -6.13 -24.06 -6.29
CA MET A 137 -6.23 -25.01 -5.17
C MET A 137 -4.86 -25.23 -4.51
N GLU A 138 -3.81 -25.42 -5.30
CA GLU A 138 -2.43 -25.54 -4.82
C GLU A 138 -1.94 -24.27 -4.13
N ALA A 139 -2.35 -23.10 -4.64
CA ALA A 139 -2.10 -21.81 -4.02
C ALA A 139 -2.92 -21.54 -2.75
N GLY A 140 -3.82 -22.45 -2.36
CA GLY A 140 -4.63 -22.31 -1.16
C GLY A 140 -5.68 -21.20 -1.25
N CYS A 141 -6.05 -20.74 -2.45
CA CYS A 141 -7.09 -19.73 -2.64
C CYS A 141 -8.47 -20.21 -2.18
N PHE A 142 -8.69 -21.53 -2.12
CA PHE A 142 -9.94 -22.15 -1.68
C PHE A 142 -9.71 -23.26 -0.65
N PRO A 143 -10.51 -23.32 0.44
CA PRO A 143 -10.33 -24.33 1.48
C PRO A 143 -10.78 -25.74 1.07
N THR A 144 -11.69 -25.90 0.09
CA THR A 144 -12.16 -27.22 -0.38
C THR A 144 -12.76 -27.15 -1.78
N LYS A 145 -12.72 -28.29 -2.50
CA LYS A 145 -13.33 -28.50 -3.83
C LYS A 145 -14.86 -28.31 -3.87
N SER A 146 -15.58 -28.17 -2.75
CA SER A 146 -17.05 -28.01 -2.75
C SER A 146 -17.56 -26.57 -2.60
N LYS A 147 -16.71 -25.60 -2.23
CA LYS A 147 -17.11 -24.18 -2.08
C LYS A 147 -17.00 -23.38 -3.39
N ARG A 148 -17.10 -24.07 -4.54
CA ARG A 148 -16.60 -23.65 -5.87
C ARG A 148 -17.46 -22.67 -6.66
N LEU A 149 -18.74 -22.50 -6.36
CA LEU A 149 -19.64 -21.65 -7.15
C LEU A 149 -20.52 -20.79 -6.23
N LYS A 150 -20.04 -19.58 -5.92
CA LYS A 150 -20.86 -18.41 -5.62
C LYS A 150 -20.13 -17.16 -6.10
#